data_AF-A0A072U8M7-F1
#
_entry.id   AF-A0A072U8M7-F1
#
_cell.length_a   1.000
_cell.length_b   1.000
_cell.length_c   1.000
_cell.angle_alpha   90.00
_cell.angle_beta   90.00
_cell.angle_gamma   90.00
#
_symmetry.space_group_name_H-M   'P 1'
#
loop_
_entity.id
_entity.type
_entity.pdbx_description
1 polymer ?
#
loop_
_entity_poly.entity_id
_entity_poly.type
_entity_poly.pdbx_seq_one_letter_code
_entity_poly.pdbx_strand_id
1 'polypeptide(L)' 'MSTKHNFISNVSPRKQSWTLVVRVVRAWFGQNNKNKKLPFSMELVLMDRKGDRIGASIRRTLIYKFKEQLQEGMVFTIF' A
#
# COMPACT_ATOMS: atom_id res chain seq x y z
N MET A 1 24.23 7.23 1.51
CA MET A 1 23.36 7.82 2.54
C MET A 1 22.45 6.72 3.08
N SER A 2 22.47 6.45 4.38
CA SER A 2 21.66 5.37 4.97
C SER A 2 20.25 5.90 5.25
N THR A 3 19.31 5.68 4.32
CA THR A 3 17.89 5.98 4.55
C THR A 3 17.36 5.00 5.59
N LYS A 4 17.17 5.48 6.82
CA LYS A 4 16.48 4.72 7.88
C LYS A 4 15.06 4.41 7.42
N HIS A 5 14.79 3.15 7.11
CA HIS A 5 13.44 2.65 6.89
C HIS A 5 12.93 1.98 8.18
N ASN A 6 11.63 2.04 8.37
CA ASN A 6 10.94 1.40 9.50
C ASN A 6 10.46 0.01 9.07
N PHE A 7 10.18 -0.84 10.06
CA PHE A 7 9.52 -2.13 9.85
C PHE A 7 8.01 -1.98 10.04
N ILE A 8 7.25 -2.89 9.45
CA ILE A 8 5.79 -2.92 9.62
C ILE A 8 5.44 -3.10 11.11
N SER A 9 6.21 -3.93 11.83
CA SER A 9 6.06 -4.13 13.28
C SER A 9 6.09 -2.85 14.11
N ASN A 10 6.70 -1.78 13.60
CA ASN A 10 6.83 -0.51 14.33
C ASN A 10 5.67 0.44 14.06
N VAL A 11 4.86 0.17 13.04
CA VAL A 11 3.76 1.05 12.63
C VAL A 11 2.76 1.15 13.78
N SER A 12 2.53 2.38 14.22
CA SER A 12 1.58 2.66 15.29
C SER A 12 0.77 3.93 14.99
N PRO A 13 -0.47 4.03 15.50
CA PRO A 13 -1.30 5.22 15.33
C PRO A 13 -0.72 6.49 15.98
N ARG A 14 0.30 6.37 16.84
CA ARG A 14 0.92 7.50 17.57
C ARG A 14 1.76 8.40 16.67
N LYS A 15 2.24 7.88 15.54
CA LYS A 15 3.05 8.61 14.58
C LYS A 15 2.33 8.67 13.24
N GLN A 16 2.27 9.87 12.67
CA GLN A 16 1.53 10.15 11.45
C GLN A 16 2.22 9.63 10.17
N SER A 17 3.55 9.59 10.15
CA SER A 17 4.33 9.27 8.94
C SER A 17 5.38 8.20 9.19
N TRP A 18 5.45 7.25 8.26
CA TRP A 18 6.35 6.09 8.31
C TRP A 18 6.98 5.88 6.95
N THR A 19 8.31 5.77 6.92
CA THR A 19 9.02 5.33 5.73
C THR A 19 9.18 3.83 5.78
N LEU A 20 8.56 3.09 4.86
CA LEU A 20 8.60 1.62 4.82
C LEU A 20 9.13 1.15 3.46
N VAL A 21 9.93 0.08 3.47
CA VAL A 21 10.37 -0.61 2.26
C VAL A 21 9.60 -1.93 2.20
N VAL A 22 8.67 -2.04 1.26
CA VAL A 22 7.69 -3.12 1.22
C VAL A 22 7.48 -3.67 -0.20
N ARG A 23 7.21 -4.96 -0.29
CA ARG A 23 6.77 -5.64 -1.50
C ARG A 23 5.25 -5.65 -1.56
N VAL A 24 4.68 -5.40 -2.74
CA VAL A 24 3.25 -5.64 -2.98
C VAL A 24 3.05 -7.15 -3.16
N VAL A 25 2.36 -7.77 -2.20
CA VAL A 25 2.03 -9.20 -2.23
C VAL A 25 0.77 -9.43 -3.05
N ARG A 26 -0.24 -8.57 -2.87
CA ARG A 26 -1.53 -8.66 -3.54
C ARG A 26 -2.12 -7.28 -3.75
N ALA A 27 -2.75 -7.06 -4.89
CA ALA A 27 -3.43 -5.82 -5.24
C ALA A 27 -4.77 -6.10 -5.90
N TRP A 28 -5.85 -5.46 -5.45
CA TRP A 28 -7.16 -5.60 -6.07
C TRP A 28 -7.97 -4.31 -5.97
N PHE A 29 -8.97 -4.19 -6.84
CA PHE A 29 -9.90 -3.07 -6.81
C PHE A 29 -11.17 -3.43 -6.05
N GLY A 30 -11.49 -2.65 -5.01
CA GLY A 30 -12.78 -2.72 -4.36
C GLY A 30 -13.87 -2.18 -5.30
N GLN A 31 -14.86 -3.00 -5.63
CA GLN A 31 -16.04 -2.53 -6.38
C GLN A 31 -17.04 -1.86 -5.44
N ASN A 32 -17.68 -0.80 -5.93
CA ASN A 32 -18.81 -0.20 -5.23
C ASN A 32 -20.11 -0.90 -5.67
N ASN A 33 -20.88 -1.45 -4.73
CA ASN A 33 -22.19 -2.05 -5.01
C ASN A 33 -23.15 -1.06 -5.69
N LYS A 34 -22.97 0.25 -5.49
CA LYS A 34 -23.82 1.30 -6.07
C LYS A 34 -23.41 1.75 -7.47
N ASN A 35 -22.16 1.56 -7.88
CA ASN A 35 -21.62 2.10 -9.13
C ASN A 35 -20.57 1.15 -9.72
N LYS A 36 -21.00 0.25 -10.61
CA LYS A 36 -20.14 -0.78 -11.25
C LYS A 36 -19.10 -0.22 -12.23
N LYS A 37 -19.18 1.07 -12.60
CA LYS A 37 -18.31 1.65 -13.63
C LYS A 37 -16.91 2.03 -13.11
N LEU A 38 -16.74 2.28 -11.82
CA LEU A 38 -15.48 2.82 -11.27
C LEU A 38 -15.10 2.16 -9.94
N PRO A 39 -13.81 1.81 -9.75
CA PRO A 39 -13.33 1.23 -8.50
C PRO A 39 -13.45 2.23 -7.34
N PHE A 40 -13.88 1.76 -6.17
CA PHE A 40 -14.06 2.56 -4.95
C PHE A 40 -12.72 2.80 -4.23
N SER A 41 -11.89 1.76 -4.21
CA SER A 41 -10.56 1.79 -3.62
C SER A 41 -9.68 0.79 -4.35
N MET A 42 -8.36 0.97 -4.24
CA MET A 42 -7.39 -0.05 -4.55
C MET A 42 -6.85 -0.56 -3.22
N GLU A 43 -7.09 -1.83 -2.93
CA GLU A 43 -6.65 -2.50 -1.72
C GLU A 43 -5.35 -3.26 -2.01
N LEU A 44 -4.45 -3.27 -1.02
CA LEU A 44 -3.09 -3.76 -1.13
C LEU A 44 -2.73 -4.58 0.10
N VAL A 45 -1.97 -5.64 -0.11
CA VAL A 45 -1.21 -6.31 0.95
C VAL A 45 0.25 -6.03 0.74
N LEU A 46 0.87 -5.39 1.71
CA LEU A 46 2.28 -5.00 1.70
C LEU A 46 3.05 -5.89 2.67
N MET A 47 4.25 -6.29 2.28
CA MET A 47 5.12 -7.13 3.10
C MET A 47 6.51 -6.51 3.23
N ASP A 48 7.05 -6.45 4.43
CA ASP A 48 8.42 -5.97 4.64
C ASP A 48 9.47 -7.09 4.52
N ARG A 49 10.74 -6.76 4.74
CA ARG A 49 11.84 -7.72 4.66
C ARG A 49 11.82 -8.80 5.77
N LYS A 50 11.13 -8.56 6.88
CA LYS A 50 10.97 -9.55 7.95
C LYS A 50 9.84 -10.54 7.64
N GLY A 51 9.03 -10.25 6.63
CA GLY A 51 7.86 -11.06 6.27
C GLY A 51 6.58 -10.59 6.96
N ASP A 52 6.64 -9.53 7.76
CA ASP A 52 5.46 -8.91 8.37
C ASP A 52 4.58 -8.33 7.27
N ARG A 53 3.25 -8.39 7.46
CA ARG A 53 2.27 -7.95 6.45
C ARG A 53 1.36 -6.89 7.01
N ILE A 54 1.00 -5.92 6.18
CA ILE A 54 0.01 -4.89 6.49
C ILE A 54 -0.94 -4.67 5.32
N GLY A 55 -2.21 -4.45 5.64
CA GLY A 55 -3.21 -4.01 4.65
C GLY A 55 -3.13 -2.51 4.43
N ALA A 56 -3.24 -2.08 3.18
CA ALA A 56 -3.30 -0.66 2.82
C ALA A 56 -4.41 -0.43 1.78
N SER A 57 -5.06 0.73 1.88
CA SER A 57 -6.13 1.14 0.96
C SER A 57 -5.80 2.48 0.33
N ILE A 58 -5.91 2.57 -0.99
CA ILE A 58 -5.81 3.80 -1.77
C ILE A 58 -7.21 4.23 -2.15
N ARG A 59 -7.57 5.45 -1.73
CA ARG A 59 -8.86 6.06 -2.05
C ARG A 59 -9.01 6.25 -3.56
N ARG A 60 -10.25 6.17 -4.06
CA ARG A 60 -10.62 6.38 -5.47
C ARG A 60 -9.91 7.54 -6.16
N THR A 61 -9.82 8.69 -5.48
CA THR A 61 -9.22 9.91 -6.02
C THR A 61 -7.73 9.78 -6.34
N LEU A 62 -7.04 8.79 -5.78
CA LEU A 62 -5.60 8.56 -5.98
C LEU A 62 -5.30 7.32 -6.82
N ILE A 63 -6.30 6.49 -7.13
CA ILE A 63 -6.11 5.26 -7.91
C ILE A 63 -5.44 5.57 -9.25
N TYR A 64 -5.88 6.61 -9.96
CA TYR A 64 -5.33 6.95 -11.28
C TYR A 64 -3.82 7.18 -11.25
N LYS A 65 -3.28 7.65 -10.12
CA LYS A 65 -1.87 7.97 -9.94
C LYS A 65 -1.02 6.73 -9.66
N PHE A 66 -1.56 5.76 -8.93
CA PHE A 66 -0.79 4.64 -8.40
C PHE A 66 -1.08 3.29 -9.06
N LYS A 67 -2.21 3.15 -9.77
CA LYS A 67 -2.66 1.88 -10.36
C LYS A 67 -1.62 1.23 -11.30
N GLU A 68 -0.84 2.04 -12.02
CA GLU A 68 0.13 1.55 -13.01
C GLU A 68 1.48 1.24 -12.37
N GLN A 69 1.80 1.92 -11.26
CA GLN A 69 3.07 1.78 -10.55
C GLN A 69 3.01 0.61 -9.56
N LEU A 70 1.93 0.46 -8.81
CA LEU A 70 1.80 -0.54 -7.74
C LEU A 70 1.36 -1.89 -8.29
N GLN A 71 2.32 -2.61 -8.87
CA GLN A 71 2.14 -3.97 -9.38
C GLN A 71 2.56 -5.02 -8.35
N GLU A 72 1.87 -6.16 -8.36
CA GLU A 72 2.22 -7.31 -7.52
C GLU A 72 3.65 -7.77 -7.83
N GLY A 73 4.38 -8.17 -6.78
CA GLY A 73 5.76 -8.60 -6.90
C GLY A 73 6.80 -7.48 -6.78
N MET A 74 6.42 -6.24 -7.04
CA MET A 74 7.34 -5.09 -6.99
C MET A 74 7.58 -4.60 -5.56
N VAL A 75 8.77 -4.04 -5.32
CA VAL A 75 9.20 -3.46 -4.05
C VAL A 75 9.20 -1.94 -4.15
N PHE A 76 8.58 -1.28 -3.19
CA PHE A 76 8.47 0.18 -3.13
C PHE A 76 8.97 0.71 -1.80
N THR A 77 9.43 1.95 -1.83
CA THR A 77 9.59 2.76 -0.62
C THR A 77 8.39 3.69 -0.52
N ILE A 78 7.59 3.52 0.53
CA ILE A 78 6.45 4.39 0.85
C ILE A 78 6.84 5.35 1.96
N PHE A 79 6.35 6.58 1.91
CA PHE A 79 6.67 7.69 2.83
C PHE A 79 5.41 8.46 3.21
#